data_AF-A0A552WTK9-F1
#
_entry.id   AF-A0A552WTK9-F1
#
_cell.length_a   1.000
_cell.length_b   1.000
_cell.length_c   1.000
_cell.angle_alpha   90.00
_cell.angle_beta   90.00
_cell.angle_gamma   90.00
#
_symmetry.space_group_name_H-M   'P 1'
#
loop_
_entity.id
_entity.type
_entity.pdbx_description
1 polymer ?
#
loop_
_entity_poly.entity_id
_entity_poly.type
_entity_poly.pdbx_seq_one_letter_code
_entity_poly.pdbx_strand_id
1 'polypeptide(L)'
;MRKLLAVLAALAVVVGGGVALVLFVGAGLSSRPQAAWCQPGGASIVVAGVPTGEVAGYSGEQLHNAATIVQVGADRGFDPWGQAIAVMTAMGESSLRNVPFGDDLRGVTNPDGTPTSSVGLFQQQEWWGSLEERMDPARSAGLFFDALGTVEGWRELEPTLAAHRTQRNADPYHYAAYWSPAVAVVAALASGSAPSDGGTPADGTAPDGGTPADGTVPDGV
;
A
#
# COMPACT_ATOMS: atom_id res chain seq x y z
N MET A 1 -24.47 54.81 -40.50
CA MET A 1 -23.52 53.85 -39.89
C MET A 1 -23.31 54.13 -38.38
N ARG A 2 -24.37 54.12 -37.56
CA ARG A 2 -24.28 54.29 -36.09
C ARG A 2 -25.41 53.58 -35.31
N LYS A 3 -26.02 52.54 -35.91
CA LYS A 3 -27.15 51.79 -35.30
C LYS A 3 -26.92 50.28 -35.33
N LEU A 4 -25.69 49.83 -35.12
CA LEU A 4 -25.30 48.42 -35.17
C LEU A 4 -24.22 48.03 -34.14
N LEU A 5 -24.19 48.72 -32.99
CA LEU A 5 -23.25 48.45 -31.88
C LEU A 5 -23.94 48.44 -30.49
N ALA A 6 -25.26 48.23 -30.43
CA ALA A 6 -26.03 48.32 -29.17
C ALA A 6 -26.84 47.04 -28.85
N VAL A 7 -26.44 45.86 -29.36
CA VAL A 7 -27.14 44.59 -29.08
C VAL A 7 -26.19 43.46 -28.63
N LEU A 8 -24.95 43.75 -28.20
CA LEU A 8 -24.10 42.75 -27.51
C LEU A 8 -23.64 43.25 -26.14
N ALA A 9 -24.54 43.92 -25.40
CA ALA A 9 -24.39 44.22 -23.98
C ALA A 9 -25.45 43.46 -23.17
N ALA A 10 -25.54 42.15 -23.42
CA ALA A 10 -26.43 41.24 -22.71
C ALA A 10 -25.76 39.87 -22.51
N LEU A 11 -24.62 39.83 -21.81
CA LEU A 11 -24.18 38.70 -20.97
C LEU A 11 -22.90 39.07 -20.19
N ALA A 12 -23.02 39.69 -19.02
CA ALA A 12 -21.99 39.69 -17.97
C ALA A 12 -22.51 40.42 -16.71
N VAL A 13 -23.72 40.06 -16.27
CA VAL A 13 -24.16 40.31 -14.89
C VAL A 13 -24.29 38.93 -14.29
N VAL A 14 -23.49 38.65 -13.26
CA VAL A 14 -23.77 37.77 -12.10
C VAL A 14 -22.44 37.46 -11.39
N VAL A 15 -22.28 38.09 -10.22
CA VAL A 15 -21.54 37.61 -9.03
C VAL A 15 -20.01 37.71 -9.07
N GLY A 16 -19.36 38.41 -8.15
CA GLY A 16 -19.80 39.03 -6.90
C GLY A 16 -18.55 39.27 -6.06
N GLY A 17 -18.30 40.54 -5.73
CA GLY A 17 -17.30 40.91 -4.74
C GLY A 17 -17.73 40.45 -3.34
N GLY A 18 -16.76 40.09 -2.52
CA GLY A 18 -17.00 39.71 -1.13
C GLY A 18 -15.71 39.30 -0.43
N VAL A 19 -15.04 40.27 0.16
CA VAL A 19 -13.93 40.08 1.10
C VAL A 19 -14.47 39.37 2.35
N ALA A 20 -13.89 38.23 2.72
CA ALA A 20 -13.95 37.70 4.09
C ALA A 20 -12.62 37.02 4.42
N LEU A 21 -11.79 37.76 5.16
CA LEU A 21 -10.66 37.28 5.92
C LEU A 21 -11.16 36.31 7.01
N VAL A 22 -10.74 35.04 6.95
CA VAL A 22 -10.76 34.13 8.10
C VAL A 22 -9.37 33.53 8.26
N LEU A 23 -8.60 34.12 9.17
CA LEU A 23 -7.50 33.47 9.86
C LEU A 23 -8.13 32.67 11.01
N PHE A 24 -7.91 31.35 11.06
CA PHE A 24 -7.37 30.62 12.22
C PHE A 24 -7.45 29.09 12.02
N VAL A 25 -6.27 28.49 12.03
CA VAL A 25 -5.88 27.20 12.62
C VAL A 25 -6.66 25.94 12.23
N GLY A 26 -5.99 25.17 11.39
CA GLY A 26 -6.03 23.72 11.43
C GLY A 26 -4.75 23.20 10.79
N ALA A 27 -3.69 23.02 11.57
CA ALA A 27 -2.65 22.06 11.19
C ALA A 27 -3.32 20.68 11.21
N GLY A 28 -4.09 20.39 10.16
CA GLY A 28 -4.62 19.07 9.93
C GLY A 28 -3.42 18.17 9.80
N LEU A 29 -3.31 17.17 10.68
CA LEU A 29 -2.42 16.04 10.48
C LEU A 29 -2.61 15.62 9.03
N SER A 30 -1.57 15.82 8.23
CA SER A 30 -1.65 15.59 6.80
C SER A 30 -1.84 14.09 6.62
N SER A 31 -3.08 13.68 6.35
CA SER A 31 -3.37 12.43 5.68
C SER A 31 -2.70 12.53 4.32
N ARG A 32 -1.40 12.21 4.26
CA ARG A 32 -0.68 12.08 2.99
C ARG A 32 -1.54 11.14 2.16
N PRO A 33 -2.08 11.57 1.00
CA PRO A 33 -2.90 10.69 0.19
C PRO A 33 -2.10 9.40 -0.03
N GLN A 34 -2.76 8.24 -0.02
CA GLN A 34 -2.08 6.93 -0.07
C GLN A 34 -1.07 6.84 -1.23
N ALA A 35 -1.35 7.55 -2.34
CA ALA A 35 -0.47 7.73 -3.48
C ALA A 35 0.87 8.46 -3.19
N ALA A 36 0.92 9.35 -2.19
CA ALA A 36 2.12 10.09 -1.81
C ALA A 36 3.17 9.22 -1.09
N TRP A 37 2.78 8.04 -0.60
CA TRP A 37 3.71 7.12 0.07
C TRP A 37 4.57 6.34 -0.91
N CYS A 38 4.05 6.04 -2.09
CA CYS A 38 4.75 5.25 -3.10
C CYS A 38 5.06 6.13 -4.31
N GLN A 39 6.00 7.06 -4.13
CA GLN A 39 6.57 7.86 -5.22
C GLN A 39 8.03 7.45 -5.44
N PRO A 40 8.51 7.41 -6.70
CA PRO A 40 9.92 7.18 -6.98
C PRO A 40 10.82 8.21 -6.28
N GLY A 41 11.96 7.78 -5.74
CA GLY A 41 12.95 8.65 -5.10
C GLY A 41 12.57 9.19 -3.71
N GLY A 42 11.48 8.69 -3.10
CA GLY A 42 11.15 8.96 -1.70
C GLY A 42 12.11 8.27 -0.72
N ALA A 43 12.10 8.70 0.54
CA ALA A 43 12.79 7.96 1.61
C ALA A 43 12.10 6.60 1.84
N SER A 44 12.88 5.53 1.97
CA SER A 44 12.38 4.18 2.22
C SER A 44 11.37 4.14 3.37
N ILE A 45 10.32 3.35 3.20
CA ILE A 45 9.38 3.07 4.29
C ILE A 45 10.07 2.20 5.33
N VAL A 46 10.00 2.65 6.58
CA VAL A 46 10.33 1.83 7.75
C VAL A 46 9.02 1.30 8.33
N VAL A 47 8.99 0.01 8.64
CA VAL A 47 7.79 -0.62 9.22
C VAL A 47 7.58 -0.08 10.64
N ALA A 48 6.47 0.62 10.88
CA ALA A 48 6.11 1.12 12.19
C ALA A 48 5.32 0.08 13.02
N GLY A 49 4.63 -0.82 12.34
CA GLY A 49 3.90 -1.93 12.95
C GLY A 49 3.15 -2.76 11.91
N VAL A 50 2.75 -3.97 12.29
CA VAL A 50 1.90 -4.82 11.44
C VAL A 50 0.45 -4.69 11.91
N PRO A 51 -0.49 -4.23 11.06
CA PRO A 51 -1.90 -4.15 11.42
C PRO A 51 -2.47 -5.50 11.85
N THR A 52 -3.33 -5.48 12.87
CA THR A 52 -4.06 -6.67 13.33
C THR A 52 -5.35 -6.92 12.54
N GLY A 53 -5.92 -5.87 11.94
CA GLY A 53 -7.06 -5.93 11.03
C GLY A 53 -6.67 -6.23 9.59
N GLU A 54 -7.68 -6.37 8.73
CA GLU A 54 -7.48 -6.55 7.30
C GLU A 54 -7.04 -5.25 6.62
N VAL A 55 -6.14 -5.36 5.65
CA VAL A 55 -5.76 -4.27 4.75
C VAL A 55 -5.85 -4.77 3.31
N ALA A 56 -6.80 -4.23 2.55
CA ALA A 56 -7.01 -4.54 1.14
C ALA A 56 -7.14 -6.05 0.84
N GLY A 57 -7.84 -6.82 1.68
CA GLY A 57 -7.97 -8.27 1.53
C GLY A 57 -6.88 -9.12 2.18
N TYR A 58 -5.85 -8.51 2.79
CA TYR A 58 -4.72 -9.21 3.39
C TYR A 58 -4.72 -9.06 4.92
N SER A 59 -4.37 -10.13 5.64
CA SER A 59 -4.34 -10.15 7.10
C SER A 59 -3.30 -11.13 7.66
N GLY A 60 -3.03 -11.04 8.96
CA GLY A 60 -2.23 -12.03 9.69
C GLY A 60 -0.84 -12.27 9.05
N GLU A 61 -0.54 -13.52 8.73
CA GLU A 61 0.74 -13.94 8.12
C GLU A 61 1.06 -13.15 6.84
N GLN A 62 0.06 -12.84 6.01
CA GLN A 62 0.28 -12.11 4.75
C GLN A 62 0.84 -10.71 5.02
N LEU A 63 0.35 -10.01 6.05
CA LEU A 63 0.86 -8.69 6.43
C LEU A 63 2.22 -8.77 7.11
N HIS A 64 2.54 -9.86 7.81
CA HIS A 64 3.88 -10.09 8.38
C HIS A 64 4.92 -10.36 7.27
N ASN A 65 4.53 -11.14 6.25
CA ASN A 65 5.37 -11.36 5.07
C ASN A 65 5.57 -10.06 4.28
N ALA A 66 4.52 -9.26 4.08
CA ALA A 66 4.65 -7.93 3.47
C ALA A 66 5.58 -7.01 4.28
N ALA A 67 5.46 -7.00 5.62
CA ALA A 67 6.37 -6.26 6.49
C ALA A 67 7.83 -6.69 6.31
N THR A 68 8.07 -8.00 6.17
CA THR A 68 9.41 -8.54 5.91
C THR A 68 9.95 -8.04 4.58
N ILE A 69 9.14 -8.08 3.51
CA ILE A 69 9.53 -7.56 2.18
C ILE A 69 9.87 -6.06 2.27
N VAL A 70 9.03 -5.26 2.91
CA VAL A 70 9.25 -3.81 3.05
C VAL A 70 10.54 -3.52 3.82
N GLN A 71 10.78 -4.22 4.93
CA GLN A 71 11.99 -4.06 5.73
C GLN A 71 13.26 -4.42 4.94
N VAL A 72 13.25 -5.56 4.24
CA VAL A 72 14.38 -5.97 3.39
C VAL A 72 14.65 -4.95 2.29
N GLY A 73 13.60 -4.39 1.69
CA GLY A 73 13.74 -3.31 0.70
C GLY A 73 14.39 -2.07 1.31
N ALA A 74 13.98 -1.67 2.53
CA ALA A 74 14.58 -0.54 3.23
C ALA A 74 16.06 -0.78 3.53
N ASP A 75 16.40 -1.96 4.05
CA ASP A 75 17.78 -2.35 4.39
C ASP A 75 18.69 -2.38 3.15
N ARG A 76 18.12 -2.62 1.97
CA ARG A 76 18.80 -2.61 0.67
C ARG A 76 18.73 -1.25 -0.05
N GLY A 77 18.17 -0.22 0.58
CA GLY A 77 18.10 1.14 0.03
C GLY A 77 17.08 1.34 -1.09
N PHE A 78 16.09 0.45 -1.21
CA PHE A 78 14.96 0.64 -2.11
C PHE A 78 13.98 1.66 -1.53
N ASP A 79 13.57 2.59 -2.39
CA ASP A 79 12.56 3.60 -2.06
C ASP A 79 11.16 2.96 -1.94
N PRO A 80 10.14 3.72 -1.52
CA PRO A 80 8.80 3.19 -1.39
C PRO A 80 8.21 2.63 -2.68
N TRP A 81 8.65 3.14 -3.84
CA TRP A 81 8.24 2.61 -5.14
C TRP A 81 8.73 1.17 -5.33
N GLY A 82 10.02 0.92 -5.05
CA GLY A 82 10.60 -0.43 -5.11
C GLY A 82 10.01 -1.38 -4.09
N GLN A 83 9.76 -0.90 -2.86
CA GLN A 83 9.11 -1.67 -1.81
C GLN A 83 7.68 -2.08 -2.23
N ALA A 84 6.90 -1.17 -2.80
CA ALA A 84 5.56 -1.46 -3.28
C ALA A 84 5.55 -2.40 -4.49
N ILE A 85 6.53 -2.29 -5.41
CA ILE A 85 6.71 -3.24 -6.51
C ILE A 85 6.92 -4.65 -5.96
N ALA A 86 7.80 -4.83 -4.98
CA ALA A 86 8.06 -6.15 -4.39
C ALA A 86 6.81 -6.74 -3.70
N VAL A 87 6.08 -5.92 -2.94
CA VAL A 87 4.81 -6.36 -2.31
C VAL A 87 3.78 -6.74 -3.36
N MET A 88 3.61 -5.93 -4.41
CA MET A 88 2.72 -6.22 -5.54
C MET A 88 3.10 -7.54 -6.23
N THR A 89 4.38 -7.79 -6.45
CA THR A 89 4.84 -9.05 -7.05
C THR A 89 4.49 -10.24 -6.16
N ALA A 90 4.84 -10.21 -4.87
CA ALA A 90 4.53 -11.31 -3.96
C ALA A 90 3.02 -11.54 -3.77
N MET A 91 2.19 -10.49 -3.92
CA MET A 91 0.73 -10.64 -3.99
C MET A 91 0.29 -11.45 -5.22
N GLY A 92 0.83 -11.14 -6.41
CA GLY A 92 0.52 -11.88 -7.64
C GLY A 92 1.02 -13.31 -7.64
N GLU A 93 2.21 -13.55 -7.08
CA GLU A 93 2.85 -14.87 -7.08
C GLU A 93 2.22 -15.83 -6.06
N SER A 94 1.96 -15.36 -4.83
CA SER A 94 1.60 -16.24 -3.72
C SER A 94 0.49 -15.70 -2.81
N SER A 95 -0.11 -14.55 -3.16
CA SER A 95 -0.96 -13.80 -2.25
C SER A 95 -0.25 -13.49 -0.92
N LEU A 96 1.05 -13.18 -0.95
CA LEU A 96 1.91 -12.94 0.23
C LEU A 96 2.03 -14.15 1.19
N ARG A 97 1.92 -15.38 0.69
CA ARG A 97 2.06 -16.61 1.49
C ARG A 97 3.35 -17.33 1.14
N ASN A 98 4.09 -17.77 2.16
CA ASN A 98 5.33 -18.48 1.93
C ASN A 98 5.08 -19.98 1.74
N VAL A 99 4.84 -20.41 0.50
CA VAL A 99 4.38 -21.77 0.18
C VAL A 99 5.51 -22.68 -0.33
N PRO A 100 5.56 -23.96 0.08
CA PRO A 100 6.63 -24.90 -0.33
C PRO A 100 6.36 -25.57 -1.69
N PHE A 101 5.42 -25.06 -2.46
CA PHE A 101 4.99 -25.62 -3.74
C PHE A 101 4.66 -24.48 -4.71
N GLY A 102 4.69 -24.81 -6.01
CA GLY A 102 4.32 -23.88 -7.06
C GLY A 102 3.55 -24.55 -8.18
N ASP A 103 3.81 -24.11 -9.40
CA ASP A 103 3.18 -24.65 -10.60
C ASP A 103 3.67 -26.06 -10.96
N ASP A 104 4.66 -26.59 -10.25
CA ASP A 104 5.16 -27.96 -10.36
C ASP A 104 4.06 -28.97 -10.00
N LEU A 105 3.23 -28.65 -9.01
CA LEU A 105 2.05 -29.45 -8.66
C LEU A 105 0.99 -29.47 -9.78
N ARG A 106 1.01 -28.49 -10.68
CA ARG A 106 0.11 -28.41 -11.85
C ARG A 106 0.72 -29.05 -13.10
N GLY A 107 1.93 -29.61 -13.00
CA GLY A 107 2.64 -30.22 -14.13
C GLY A 107 3.15 -29.21 -15.16
N VAL A 108 3.32 -27.95 -14.76
CA VAL A 108 3.93 -26.93 -15.62
C VAL A 108 5.42 -27.22 -15.75
N THR A 109 5.95 -27.03 -16.96
CA THR A 109 7.37 -27.19 -17.28
C THR A 109 7.98 -25.88 -17.74
N ASN A 110 9.30 -25.76 -17.52
CA ASN A 110 10.12 -24.71 -18.08
C ASN A 110 10.22 -24.82 -19.62
N PRO A 111 10.65 -23.76 -20.33
CA PRO A 111 10.85 -23.80 -21.78
C PRO A 111 11.80 -24.91 -22.27
N ASP A 112 12.70 -25.39 -21.40
CA ASP A 112 13.61 -26.51 -21.66
C ASP A 112 13.00 -27.90 -21.36
N GLY A 113 11.75 -27.95 -20.89
CA GLY A 113 11.03 -29.18 -20.56
C GLY A 113 11.26 -29.71 -19.14
N THR A 114 12.10 -29.07 -18.32
CA THR A 114 12.26 -29.45 -16.91
C THR A 114 11.01 -29.10 -16.10
N PRO A 115 10.66 -29.86 -15.04
CA PRO A 115 9.61 -29.45 -14.10
C PRO A 115 9.96 -28.10 -13.47
N THR A 116 8.96 -27.25 -13.23
CA THR A 116 9.22 -26.02 -12.47
C THR A 116 9.64 -26.37 -11.03
N SER A 117 10.39 -25.46 -10.41
CA SER A 117 10.85 -25.60 -9.01
C SER A 117 10.42 -24.40 -8.15
N SER A 118 9.38 -23.69 -8.58
CA SER A 118 8.88 -22.46 -7.98
C SER A 118 8.40 -22.67 -6.55
N VAL A 119 8.91 -21.86 -5.61
CA VAL A 119 8.49 -21.88 -4.20
C VAL A 119 8.56 -20.49 -3.57
N GLY A 120 8.01 -20.36 -2.38
CA GLY A 120 8.14 -19.19 -1.52
C GLY A 120 7.27 -18.01 -1.95
N LEU A 121 7.55 -16.85 -1.35
CA LEU A 121 6.77 -15.62 -1.53
C LEU A 121 6.68 -15.15 -2.97
N PHE A 122 7.78 -15.31 -3.73
CA PHE A 122 7.92 -14.83 -5.09
C PHE A 122 7.89 -15.95 -6.14
N GLN A 123 7.53 -17.18 -5.74
CA GLN A 123 7.48 -18.36 -6.63
C GLN A 123 8.77 -18.52 -7.46
N GLN A 124 9.90 -18.29 -6.81
CA GLN A 124 11.21 -18.28 -7.45
C GLN A 124 11.66 -19.70 -7.78
N GLN A 125 12.19 -19.89 -8.99
CA GLN A 125 12.80 -21.16 -9.42
C GLN A 125 14.22 -21.33 -8.89
N GLU A 126 14.76 -22.54 -8.99
CA GLU A 126 16.09 -22.90 -8.47
C GLU A 126 17.26 -22.02 -8.96
N TRP A 127 17.17 -21.43 -10.15
CA TRP A 127 18.21 -20.52 -10.64
C TRP A 127 18.28 -19.18 -9.90
N TRP A 128 17.27 -18.85 -9.09
CA TRP A 128 17.32 -17.69 -8.20
C TRP A 128 18.17 -17.95 -6.95
N GLY A 129 18.27 -19.20 -6.49
CA GLY A 129 18.96 -19.55 -5.26
C GLY A 129 18.58 -20.94 -4.74
N SER A 130 19.23 -21.35 -3.65
CA SER A 130 18.93 -22.61 -2.97
C SER A 130 17.47 -22.68 -2.49
N LEU A 131 16.98 -23.90 -2.24
CA LEU A 131 15.63 -24.08 -1.68
C LEU A 131 15.47 -23.37 -0.33
N GLU A 132 16.50 -23.39 0.52
CA GLU A 132 16.50 -22.70 1.82
C GLU A 132 16.36 -21.18 1.64
N GLU A 133 17.09 -20.58 0.70
CA GLU A 133 17.00 -19.15 0.43
C GLU A 133 15.63 -18.74 -0.12
N ARG A 134 15.05 -19.55 -1.02
CA ARG A 134 13.76 -19.26 -1.63
C ARG A 134 12.58 -19.50 -0.68
N MET A 135 12.74 -20.38 0.31
CA MET A 135 11.75 -20.63 1.36
C MET A 135 11.88 -19.74 2.59
N ASP A 136 12.95 -18.95 2.72
CA ASP A 136 13.09 -17.95 3.77
C ASP A 136 12.53 -16.60 3.25
N PRO A 137 11.48 -16.04 3.89
CA PRO A 137 10.85 -14.80 3.42
C PRO A 137 11.81 -13.63 3.20
N ALA A 138 12.80 -13.45 4.08
CA ALA A 138 13.73 -12.32 4.01
C ALA A 138 14.78 -12.55 2.91
N ARG A 139 15.28 -13.77 2.77
CA ARG A 139 16.23 -14.14 1.71
C ARG A 139 15.57 -14.12 0.34
N SER A 140 14.36 -14.67 0.19
CA SER A 140 13.58 -14.64 -1.05
C SER A 140 13.28 -13.20 -1.50
N ALA A 141 12.88 -12.32 -0.56
CA ALA A 141 12.75 -10.89 -0.83
C ALA A 141 14.08 -10.26 -1.26
N GLY A 142 15.18 -10.65 -0.61
CA GLY A 142 16.51 -10.21 -0.97
C GLY A 142 16.89 -10.54 -2.41
N LEU A 143 16.66 -11.79 -2.83
CA LEU A 143 16.86 -12.25 -4.21
C LEU A 143 16.01 -11.43 -5.20
N PHE A 144 14.75 -11.13 -4.87
CA PHE A 144 13.89 -10.29 -5.69
C PHE A 144 14.47 -8.87 -5.85
N PHE A 145 14.88 -8.24 -4.76
CA PHE A 145 15.48 -6.89 -4.83
C PHE A 145 16.80 -6.86 -5.58
N ASP A 146 17.64 -7.90 -5.45
CA ASP A 146 18.85 -8.03 -6.25
C ASP A 146 18.52 -8.04 -7.75
N ALA A 147 17.52 -8.81 -8.16
CA ALA A 147 17.07 -8.84 -9.55
C ALA A 147 16.43 -7.52 -9.99
N LEU A 148 15.52 -6.93 -9.20
CA LEU A 148 14.90 -5.64 -9.51
C LEU A 148 15.93 -4.53 -9.70
N GLY A 149 16.99 -4.51 -8.87
CA GLY A 149 18.09 -3.57 -8.98
C GLY A 149 18.85 -3.64 -10.31
N THR A 150 18.79 -4.78 -11.02
CA THR A 150 19.39 -4.94 -12.36
C THR A 150 18.49 -4.47 -13.49
N VAL A 151 17.20 -4.21 -13.23
CA VAL A 151 16.27 -3.73 -14.26
C VAL A 151 16.53 -2.26 -14.55
N GLU A 152 17.04 -1.98 -15.75
CA GLU A 152 17.31 -0.62 -16.20
C GLU A 152 16.02 0.24 -16.16
N GLY A 153 16.11 1.38 -15.50
CA GLY A 153 15.01 2.35 -15.41
C GLY A 153 13.78 1.85 -14.64
N TRP A 154 13.93 0.88 -13.72
CA TRP A 154 12.79 0.29 -13.01
C TRP A 154 11.92 1.31 -12.25
N ARG A 155 12.50 2.45 -11.86
CA ARG A 155 11.78 3.55 -11.18
C ARG A 155 10.84 4.30 -12.11
N GLU A 156 11.17 4.35 -13.40
CA GLU A 156 10.41 5.05 -14.43
C GLU A 156 9.39 4.15 -15.12
N LEU A 157 9.48 2.83 -14.91
CA LEU A 157 8.53 1.86 -15.44
C LEU A 157 7.21 1.88 -14.68
N GLU A 158 6.13 1.54 -15.39
CA GLU A 158 4.90 1.11 -14.74
C GLU A 158 5.22 -0.09 -13.81
N PRO A 159 4.70 -0.13 -12.57
CA PRO A 159 5.06 -1.16 -11.58
C PRO A 159 4.95 -2.60 -12.10
N THR A 160 3.88 -2.91 -12.84
CA THR A 160 3.70 -4.24 -13.45
C THR A 160 4.81 -4.59 -14.43
N LEU A 161 5.33 -3.62 -15.17
CA LEU A 161 6.41 -3.84 -16.14
C LEU A 161 7.76 -4.01 -15.44
N ALA A 162 8.01 -3.30 -14.35
CA ALA A 162 9.19 -3.52 -13.51
C ALA A 162 9.17 -4.94 -12.90
N ALA A 163 8.04 -5.35 -12.34
CA ALA A 163 7.84 -6.71 -11.81
C ALA A 163 7.98 -7.78 -12.89
N HIS A 164 7.34 -7.60 -14.05
CA HIS A 164 7.45 -8.50 -15.20
C HIS A 164 8.89 -8.67 -15.67
N ARG A 165 9.65 -7.57 -15.81
CA ARG A 165 11.07 -7.65 -16.22
C ARG A 165 11.94 -8.33 -15.17
N THR A 166 11.59 -8.18 -13.89
CA THR A 166 12.28 -8.83 -12.77
C THR A 166 12.01 -10.34 -12.74
N GLN A 167 10.74 -10.75 -12.78
CA GLN A 167 10.31 -12.14 -12.68
C GLN A 167 10.41 -12.91 -14.00
N ARG A 168 10.39 -12.20 -15.14
CA ARG A 168 10.37 -12.74 -16.50
C ARG A 168 9.19 -13.70 -16.77
N ASN A 169 8.02 -13.38 -16.22
CA ASN A 169 6.79 -14.13 -16.44
C ASN A 169 6.22 -13.89 -17.87
N ALA A 170 5.20 -14.65 -18.28
CA ALA A 170 4.68 -14.60 -19.66
C ALA A 170 3.81 -13.38 -19.99
N ASP A 171 3.12 -12.81 -18.99
CA ASP A 171 2.18 -11.70 -19.17
C ASP A 171 2.71 -10.42 -18.49
N PRO A 172 3.03 -9.34 -19.25
CA PRO A 172 3.53 -8.09 -18.69
C PRO A 172 2.55 -7.36 -17.77
N TYR A 173 1.25 -7.65 -17.85
CA TYR A 173 0.20 -7.02 -17.05
C TYR A 173 -0.34 -7.92 -15.94
N HIS A 174 0.26 -9.09 -15.73
CA HIS A 174 -0.13 -10.04 -14.68
C HIS A 174 -0.24 -9.38 -13.29
N TYR A 175 0.68 -8.48 -12.96
CA TYR A 175 0.76 -7.85 -11.63
C TYR A 175 -0.12 -6.60 -11.49
N ALA A 176 -0.67 -6.07 -12.58
CA ALA A 176 -1.32 -4.76 -12.60
C ALA A 176 -2.47 -4.62 -11.58
N ALA A 177 -3.26 -5.69 -11.40
CA ALA A 177 -4.38 -5.72 -10.45
C ALA A 177 -3.95 -5.58 -8.98
N TYR A 178 -2.70 -5.89 -8.65
CA TYR A 178 -2.19 -5.91 -7.28
C TYR A 178 -1.55 -4.59 -6.86
N TRP A 179 -1.38 -3.62 -7.78
CA TRP A 179 -0.71 -2.36 -7.45
C TRP A 179 -1.42 -1.55 -6.36
N SER A 180 -2.73 -1.33 -6.52
CA SER A 180 -3.51 -0.56 -5.54
C SER A 180 -3.53 -1.23 -4.15
N PRO A 181 -3.80 -2.55 -4.03
CA PRO A 181 -3.64 -3.26 -2.76
C PRO A 181 -2.23 -3.17 -2.15
N ALA A 182 -1.18 -3.29 -2.97
CA ALA A 182 0.21 -3.21 -2.49
C ALA A 182 0.52 -1.83 -1.87
N VAL A 183 0.10 -0.75 -2.53
CA VAL A 183 0.25 0.62 -2.01
C VAL A 183 -0.51 0.78 -0.67
N ALA A 184 -1.72 0.24 -0.57
CA ALA A 184 -2.49 0.27 0.67
C ALA A 184 -1.80 -0.49 1.81
N VAL A 185 -1.26 -1.68 1.54
CA VAL A 185 -0.51 -2.49 2.51
C VAL A 185 0.76 -1.77 2.95
N VAL A 186 1.57 -1.24 2.03
CA VAL A 186 2.80 -0.51 2.38
C VAL A 186 2.49 0.73 3.22
N ALA A 187 1.44 1.48 2.88
CA ALA A 187 1.01 2.63 3.67
C ALA A 187 0.55 2.24 5.09
N ALA A 188 -0.19 1.14 5.23
CA ALA A 188 -0.63 0.65 6.54
C ALA A 188 0.55 0.15 7.40
N LEU A 189 1.57 -0.46 6.80
CA LEU A 189 2.80 -0.85 7.49
C LEU A 189 3.62 0.36 7.97
N ALA A 190 3.58 1.46 7.22
CA ALA A 190 4.25 2.71 7.59
C ALA A 190 3.57 3.42 8.78
N SER A 191 2.26 3.26 8.95
CA SER A 191 1.49 3.83 10.09
C SER A 191 1.29 2.86 11.25
N GLY A 192 1.53 1.56 11.02
CA GLY A 192 1.22 0.49 11.97
C GLY A 192 -0.29 0.25 12.17
N SER A 193 -1.14 0.84 11.33
CA SER A 193 -2.59 0.82 11.49
C SER A 193 -3.27 0.49 10.17
N ALA A 194 -4.32 -0.34 10.24
CA ALA A 194 -5.20 -0.52 9.09
C ALA A 194 -5.86 0.83 8.73
N PRO A 195 -6.12 1.11 7.44
CA PRO A 195 -6.92 2.27 7.06
C PRO A 195 -8.22 2.23 7.85
N SER A 196 -8.55 3.30 8.57
CA SER A 196 -9.88 3.43 9.14
C SER A 196 -10.82 3.55 7.96
N ASP A 197 -11.59 2.49 7.68
CA ASP A 197 -12.79 2.63 6.87
C ASP A 197 -13.54 3.83 7.46
N GLY A 198 -13.82 4.84 6.64
CA GLY A 198 -14.52 6.05 7.04
C GLY A 198 -15.97 5.72 7.40
N GLY A 199 -16.15 4.93 8.47
CA GLY A 199 -17.43 4.63 9.06
C GLY A 199 -18.08 5.93 9.46
N THR A 200 -19.29 6.11 8.95
CA THR A 200 -20.29 7.09 9.35
C THR A 200 -20.08 7.58 10.79
N PRO A 201 -20.18 8.90 11.07
CA PRO A 201 -20.11 9.38 12.44
C PRO A 201 -21.12 8.59 13.28
N ALA A 202 -20.62 7.81 14.23
CA ALA A 202 -21.43 7.44 15.38
C ALA A 202 -21.82 8.76 16.01
N ASP A 203 -23.08 9.15 15.81
CA ASP A 203 -23.66 10.36 16.37
C ASP A 203 -23.46 10.27 17.89
N GLY A 204 -22.59 11.15 18.39
CA GLY A 204 -22.24 11.21 19.78
C GLY A 204 -23.38 11.87 20.54
N THR A 205 -24.09 11.09 21.34
CA THR A 205 -24.68 11.65 22.56
C THR A 205 -23.64 11.51 23.65
N ALA A 206 -23.05 12.67 23.97
CA ALA A 206 -22.06 12.91 25.00
C ALA A 206 -22.52 12.50 26.41
N PRO A 207 -21.58 12.33 27.37
CA PRO A 207 -21.90 11.97 28.75
C PRO A 207 -22.33 13.20 29.54
N ASP A 208 -23.51 13.17 30.11
CA ASP A 208 -23.97 14.10 31.13
C ASP A 208 -23.47 13.67 32.51
N GLY A 209 -22.42 14.36 32.95
CA GLY A 209 -21.97 14.35 34.34
C GLY A 209 -23.04 14.98 35.25
N GLY A 210 -23.53 14.18 36.21
CA GLY A 210 -24.28 14.63 37.36
C GLY A 210 -23.39 14.62 38.62
N THR A 211 -23.18 15.82 39.17
CA THR A 211 -22.50 16.14 40.44
C THR A 211 -23.02 15.33 41.64
N PRO A 212 -22.18 15.02 42.67
CA PRO A 212 -22.61 14.29 43.86
C PRO A 212 -23.39 15.20 44.83
N ALA A 213 -24.54 14.73 45.31
CA ALA A 213 -25.24 15.32 46.43
C ALA A 213 -24.84 14.61 47.74
N ASP A 214 -24.37 15.45 48.66
CA ASP A 214 -23.97 15.21 50.04
C ASP A 214 -25.16 14.87 50.95
N GLY A 215 -24.90 13.94 51.89
CA GLY A 215 -25.43 13.90 53.26
C GLY A 215 -26.93 13.77 53.52
N THR A 216 -27.36 12.61 54.04
CA THR A 216 -27.92 12.52 55.41
C THR A 216 -27.99 11.06 55.90
N VAL A 217 -27.35 10.79 57.04
CA VAL A 217 -27.58 9.62 57.91
C VAL A 217 -28.82 9.88 58.77
N PRO A 218 -29.59 8.84 59.15
CA PRO A 218 -29.89 8.73 60.58
C PRO A 218 -29.72 7.32 61.17
N ASP A 219 -29.44 7.34 62.47
CA ASP A 219 -29.17 6.26 63.40
C ASP A 219 -30.36 5.34 63.75
N GLY A 220 -30.02 4.13 64.24
CA GLY A 220 -30.82 3.30 65.15
C GLY A 220 -31.96 2.50 64.48
N VAL A 221 -32.13 1.19 64.67
CA VAL A 221 -31.93 0.29 65.82
C VAL A 221 -31.77 -1.15 65.31
#